data_AF-A0AAU9RUW2-F1
#
_entry.id   AF-A0AAU9RUW2-F1
#
_cell.length_a   1.000
_cell.length_b   1.000
_cell.length_c   1.000
_cell.angle_alpha   90.00
_cell.angle_beta   90.00
_cell.angle_gamma   90.00
#
_symmetry.space_group_name_H-M   'P 1'
#
loop_
_entity.id
_entity.type
_entity.pdbx_description
1 polymer ?
#
loop_
_entity_poly.entity_id
_entity_poly.type
_entity_poly.pdbx_seq_one_letter_code
_entity_poly.pdbx_strand_id
1 'polypeptide(L)'
;MEMSSKTRAEEPSTDPPPVIPELPEDIIVDILARAPRCYYPTLSLVSKYIKSLVSSTEIYSRQSSLGCTEHCLYVVLYDIDNSVNRCYILRRKANGNSRLVLVPSLSSLPCGKRFVVLGSRIYVVGRMKNYCTLIAKSNVLTIDCRSHTVQHLPGVRIPYTANENLADIIDGRIYIVGYFDLKKVMVRLVVMAGKIYMRNSKNSFVYEPGEGIWKMDEKLSLEMWKDACVVDEVLYYYNWVKRSIRTYDPNERCWGVLKGMEEFLQERSGWLEIEMVSYGGRLGLVFLEGEEKSRKIWCAEVSLERRQGGEIWGKVEWCDHVLTGNFSIMKPLDVMV
;
A
#
# COMPACT_ATOMS: atom_id res chain seq x y z
N MET A 1 30.91 79.14 -20.27
CA MET A 1 29.45 78.99 -20.52
C MET A 1 29.26 79.38 -21.98
N GLU A 2 28.84 78.54 -22.90
CA GLU A 2 27.72 77.59 -22.85
C GLU A 2 28.09 76.26 -23.53
N MET A 3 27.59 75.14 -22.98
CA MET A 3 27.56 73.84 -23.65
C MET A 3 26.16 73.66 -24.24
N SER A 4 26.07 73.49 -25.57
CA SER A 4 24.82 73.15 -26.25
C SER A 4 24.59 71.64 -26.19
N SER A 5 23.55 71.25 -25.46
CA SER A 5 23.05 69.89 -25.34
C SER A 5 22.30 69.45 -26.61
N LYS A 6 22.60 68.24 -27.12
CA LYS A 6 21.80 67.55 -28.14
C LYS A 6 20.83 66.61 -27.45
N THR A 7 19.54 66.87 -27.60
CA THR A 7 18.45 65.98 -27.16
C THR A 7 18.27 64.86 -28.19
N ARG A 8 18.39 63.59 -27.76
CA ARG A 8 18.05 62.41 -28.57
C ARG A 8 16.62 62.00 -28.20
N ALA A 9 15.75 61.90 -29.20
CA ALA A 9 14.38 61.42 -29.05
C ALA A 9 14.37 59.95 -28.61
N GLU A 10 13.53 59.62 -27.63
CA GLU A 10 13.19 58.25 -27.25
C GLU A 10 12.18 57.67 -28.25
N GLU A 11 12.53 56.55 -28.88
CA GLU A 11 11.58 55.72 -29.62
C GLU A 11 10.84 54.79 -28.64
N PRO A 12 9.53 54.55 -28.82
CA PRO A 12 8.79 53.64 -27.95
C PRO A 12 9.16 52.18 -28.28
N SER A 13 9.63 51.45 -27.27
CA SER A 13 9.87 50.02 -27.35
C SER A 13 8.55 49.26 -27.54
N THR A 14 8.29 48.78 -28.75
CA THR A 14 7.24 47.80 -29.04
C THR A 14 7.75 46.39 -28.79
N ASP A 15 7.70 45.94 -27.54
CA ASP A 15 7.74 44.51 -27.25
C ASP A 15 6.33 43.92 -27.46
N PRO A 16 6.18 42.79 -28.19
CA PRO A 16 4.89 42.13 -28.34
C PRO A 16 4.42 41.56 -27.00
N PRO A 17 3.10 41.56 -26.73
CA PRO A 17 2.58 41.02 -25.48
C PRO A 17 2.85 39.51 -25.37
N PRO A 18 3.01 38.95 -24.15
CA PRO A 18 3.20 37.52 -23.97
C PRO A 18 2.03 36.74 -24.57
N VAL A 19 2.33 35.75 -25.42
CA VAL A 19 1.35 35.00 -26.26
C VAL A 19 0.58 33.91 -25.47
N ILE A 20 0.59 33.94 -24.13
CA ILE A 20 -0.21 33.01 -23.33
C ILE A 20 -0.87 33.82 -22.21
N PRO A 21 -2.21 33.89 -22.13
CA PRO A 21 -2.87 34.39 -20.93
C PRO A 21 -2.39 33.55 -19.75
N GLU A 22 -1.83 34.18 -18.72
CA GLU A 22 -1.49 33.47 -17.48
C GLU A 22 -2.78 32.88 -16.92
N LEU A 23 -2.89 31.55 -17.00
CA LEU A 23 -4.00 30.83 -16.37
C LEU A 23 -3.99 31.15 -14.88
N PRO A 24 -5.17 31.43 -14.28
CA PRO A 24 -5.27 31.57 -12.83
C PRO A 24 -4.68 30.34 -12.12
N GLU A 25 -3.99 30.58 -11.01
CA GLU A 25 -3.26 29.53 -10.26
C GLU A 25 -4.17 28.37 -9.86
N ASP A 26 -5.41 28.65 -9.44
CA ASP A 26 -6.42 27.65 -9.10
C ASP A 26 -6.73 26.72 -10.27
N ILE A 27 -6.79 27.24 -11.50
CA ILE A 27 -6.99 26.44 -12.72
C ILE A 27 -5.76 25.58 -13.01
N ILE A 28 -4.55 26.10 -12.79
CA ILE A 28 -3.31 25.32 -12.96
C ILE A 28 -3.27 24.16 -11.95
N VAL A 29 -3.58 24.43 -10.68
CA VAL A 29 -3.66 23.41 -9.63
C VAL A 29 -4.73 22.36 -9.97
N ASP A 30 -5.87 22.78 -10.49
CA ASP A 30 -6.95 21.89 -10.95
C ASP A 30 -6.52 20.97 -12.10
N ILE A 31 -5.77 21.49 -13.07
CA ILE A 31 -5.23 20.71 -14.19
C ILE A 31 -4.20 19.71 -13.68
N LEU A 32 -3.26 20.16 -12.83
CA LEU A 32 -2.21 19.30 -12.29
C LEU A 32 -2.78 18.22 -11.35
N ALA A 33 -3.81 18.54 -10.57
CA ALA A 33 -4.48 17.58 -9.69
C ALA A 33 -5.14 16.45 -10.50
N ARG A 34 -5.68 16.74 -11.69
CA ARG A 34 -6.26 15.70 -12.56
C ARG A 34 -5.21 14.87 -13.32
N ALA A 35 -3.96 15.33 -13.38
CA ALA A 35 -2.90 14.60 -14.04
C ALA A 35 -2.41 13.43 -13.16
N PRO A 36 -2.22 12.21 -13.73
CA PRO A 36 -1.69 11.09 -12.97
C PRO A 36 -0.31 11.39 -12.36
N ARG A 37 -0.06 10.94 -11.13
CA ARG A 37 1.21 11.16 -10.39
C ARG A 37 2.44 10.67 -11.14
N CYS A 38 2.30 9.68 -12.02
CA CYS A 38 3.40 9.19 -12.84
C CYS A 38 3.98 10.26 -13.79
N TYR A 39 3.21 11.30 -14.13
CA TYR A 39 3.66 12.43 -14.94
C TYR A 39 4.31 13.55 -14.13
N TYR A 40 4.16 13.60 -12.81
CA TYR A 40 4.69 14.70 -11.98
C TYR A 40 6.21 14.88 -12.10
N PRO A 41 7.04 13.82 -12.18
CA PRO A 41 8.46 13.98 -12.45
C PRO A 41 8.73 14.74 -13.76
N THR A 42 7.99 14.45 -14.82
CA THR A 42 8.13 15.14 -16.12
C THR A 42 7.58 16.56 -16.06
N LEU A 43 6.41 16.76 -15.45
CA LEU A 43 5.80 18.08 -15.28
C LEU A 43 6.69 19.01 -14.45
N SER A 44 7.40 18.48 -13.45
CA SER A 44 8.34 19.23 -12.63
C SER A 44 9.54 19.80 -13.41
N LEU A 45 9.77 19.33 -14.65
CA LEU A 45 10.83 19.83 -15.52
C LEU A 45 10.37 21.01 -16.39
N VAL A 46 9.06 21.27 -16.49
CA VAL A 46 8.50 22.32 -17.34
C VAL A 46 8.86 23.72 -16.83
N SER A 47 8.72 23.96 -15.52
CA SER A 47 9.10 25.23 -14.90
C SER A 47 9.35 25.08 -13.40
N LYS A 48 10.07 26.06 -12.81
CA LYS A 48 10.26 26.12 -11.35
C LYS A 48 8.92 26.24 -10.60
N TYR A 49 7.96 26.95 -11.18
CA TYR A 49 6.62 27.12 -10.62
C TYR A 49 5.85 25.79 -10.59
N ILE A 50 5.76 25.08 -11.71
CA ILE A 50 5.09 23.77 -11.77
C ILE A 50 5.78 22.76 -10.83
N LYS A 51 7.12 22.76 -10.78
CA LYS A 51 7.89 21.95 -9.82
C LYS A 51 7.49 22.22 -8.37
N SER A 52 7.30 23.48 -8.01
CA SER A 52 6.86 23.90 -6.68
C SER A 52 5.45 23.38 -6.38
N LEU A 53 4.51 23.58 -7.32
CA LEU A 53 3.12 23.14 -7.16
C LEU A 53 2.99 21.63 -7.01
N VAL A 54 3.63 20.82 -7.88
CA VAL A 54 3.54 19.35 -7.81
C VAL A 54 4.27 18.75 -6.60
N SER A 55 5.12 19.54 -5.93
CA SER A 55 5.77 19.16 -4.67
C SER A 55 4.98 19.61 -3.44
N SER A 56 3.97 20.47 -3.61
CA SER A 56 3.11 20.98 -2.53
C SER A 56 2.13 19.91 -2.06
N THR A 57 1.69 20.01 -0.81
CA THR A 57 0.61 19.17 -0.28
C THR A 57 -0.78 19.60 -0.73
N GLU A 58 -0.89 20.81 -1.27
CA GLU A 58 -2.12 21.39 -1.80
C GLU A 58 -2.68 20.58 -2.96
N ILE A 59 -1.81 20.08 -3.85
CA ILE A 59 -2.24 19.30 -5.02
C ILE A 59 -2.95 18.01 -4.60
N TYR A 60 -2.49 17.35 -3.54
CA TYR A 60 -3.10 16.12 -3.02
C TYR A 60 -4.42 16.39 -2.29
N SER A 61 -4.50 17.54 -1.61
CA SER A 61 -5.76 17.97 -1.00
C SER A 61 -6.80 18.29 -2.09
N ARG A 62 -6.36 18.90 -3.20
CA ARG A 62 -7.20 19.19 -4.35
C ARG A 62 -7.63 17.92 -5.09
N GLN A 63 -6.74 16.96 -5.31
CA GLN A 63 -7.05 15.64 -5.85
C GLN A 63 -8.18 14.96 -5.07
N SER A 64 -8.05 14.95 -3.73
CA SER A 64 -9.08 14.41 -2.86
C SER A 64 -10.43 15.12 -3.04
N SER A 65 -10.45 16.45 -3.13
CA SER A 65 -11.70 17.21 -3.36
C SER A 65 -12.34 16.98 -4.73
N LEU A 66 -11.53 16.64 -5.74
CA LEU A 66 -11.98 16.38 -7.11
C LEU A 66 -12.33 14.91 -7.37
N GLY A 67 -12.11 14.02 -6.39
CA GLY A 67 -12.27 12.58 -6.59
C GLY A 67 -11.19 11.96 -7.50
N CYS A 68 -10.05 12.63 -7.64
CA CYS A 68 -8.92 12.20 -8.47
C CYS A 68 -7.81 11.50 -7.66
N THR A 69 -8.16 10.88 -6.52
CA THR A 69 -7.20 10.12 -5.70
C THR A 69 -6.72 8.89 -6.45
N GLU A 70 -5.44 8.55 -6.28
CA GLU A 70 -4.81 7.43 -6.95
C GLU A 70 -4.43 6.32 -5.97
N HIS A 71 -4.65 5.07 -6.38
CA HIS A 71 -4.12 3.90 -5.68
C HIS A 71 -2.60 3.84 -5.83
N CYS A 72 -1.89 3.89 -4.71
CA CYS A 72 -0.44 3.80 -4.64
C CYS A 72 -0.03 2.55 -3.87
N LEU A 73 0.68 1.63 -4.54
CA LEU A 73 1.22 0.44 -3.88
C LEU A 73 2.49 0.80 -3.10
N TYR A 74 2.40 0.72 -1.78
CA TYR A 74 3.54 0.73 -0.88
C TYR A 74 3.93 -0.70 -0.51
N VAL A 75 5.22 -0.95 -0.39
CA VAL A 75 5.75 -2.24 0.04
C VAL A 75 6.74 -1.99 1.17
N VAL A 76 6.44 -2.53 2.34
CA VAL A 76 7.39 -2.56 3.46
C VAL A 76 8.27 -3.80 3.28
N LEU A 77 9.57 -3.58 3.24
CA LEU A 77 10.59 -4.62 3.13
C LEU A 77 11.47 -4.61 4.36
N TYR A 78 11.85 -5.79 4.83
CA TYR A 78 12.91 -5.92 5.82
C TYR A 78 14.24 -6.08 5.09
N ASP A 79 15.11 -5.09 5.25
CA ASP A 79 16.50 -5.14 4.81
C ASP A 79 17.27 -6.05 5.77
N ILE A 80 17.72 -7.20 5.26
CA ILE A 80 18.39 -8.22 6.06
C ILE A 80 19.78 -7.77 6.46
N ASP A 81 20.49 -7.08 5.57
CA ASP A 81 21.87 -6.62 5.79
C ASP A 81 21.93 -5.59 6.91
N ASN A 82 20.96 -4.68 6.94
CA ASN A 82 20.88 -3.58 7.90
C ASN A 82 19.91 -3.85 9.07
N SER A 83 19.22 -4.99 9.05
CA SER A 83 18.22 -5.39 10.05
C SER A 83 17.16 -4.32 10.33
N VAL A 84 16.65 -3.68 9.27
CA VAL A 84 15.72 -2.55 9.37
C VAL A 84 14.55 -2.66 8.39
N ASN A 85 13.36 -2.25 8.83
CA ASN A 85 12.21 -2.11 7.93
C ASN A 85 12.28 -0.80 7.15
N ARG A 86 12.12 -0.89 5.82
CA ARG A 86 12.10 0.25 4.89
C ARG A 86 10.82 0.24 4.07
N CYS A 87 10.28 1.43 3.82
CA CYS A 87 9.09 1.59 2.98
C CYS A 87 9.49 1.98 1.55
N TYR A 88 8.95 1.27 0.58
CA TYR A 88 9.11 1.54 -0.84
C TYR A 88 7.76 1.85 -1.46
N ILE A 89 7.76 2.70 -2.50
CA ILE A 89 6.60 2.96 -3.33
C ILE A 89 6.84 2.40 -4.74
N LEU A 90 5.86 1.70 -5.28
CA LEU A 90 5.88 1.27 -6.68
C LEU A 90 5.66 2.49 -7.58
N ARG A 91 6.63 2.77 -8.44
CA ARG A 91 6.51 3.80 -9.47
C ARG A 91 6.51 3.17 -10.85
N ARG A 92 5.46 3.46 -11.63
CA ARG A 92 5.40 3.18 -13.06
C ARG A 92 6.02 4.33 -13.83
N LYS A 93 6.96 4.01 -14.72
CA LYS A 93 7.53 4.97 -15.65
C LYS A 93 6.63 5.10 -16.87
N ALA A 94 6.71 6.24 -17.56
CA ALA A 94 5.96 6.49 -18.79
C ALA A 94 6.27 5.49 -19.92
N ASN A 95 7.43 4.82 -19.88
CA ASN A 95 7.82 3.80 -20.84
C ASN A 95 7.30 2.39 -20.49
N GLY A 96 6.42 2.25 -19.50
CA GLY A 96 5.84 0.99 -19.06
C GLY A 96 6.60 0.28 -17.93
N ASN A 97 7.88 0.57 -17.71
CA ASN A 97 8.67 -0.14 -16.69
C ASN A 97 8.29 0.28 -15.26
N SER A 98 8.18 -0.71 -14.37
CA SER A 98 7.93 -0.48 -12.95
C SER A 98 9.20 -0.61 -12.10
N ARG A 99 9.29 0.15 -11.00
CA ARG A 99 10.32 -0.04 -9.97
C ARG A 99 9.83 0.34 -8.59
N LEU A 100 10.36 -0.31 -7.56
CA LEU A 100 10.21 0.15 -6.18
C LEU A 100 11.25 1.25 -5.91
N VAL A 101 10.79 2.36 -5.34
CA VAL A 101 11.63 3.49 -4.94
C VAL A 101 11.54 3.65 -3.43
N LEU A 102 12.69 3.68 -2.75
CA LEU A 102 12.75 3.92 -1.30
C LEU A 102 12.13 5.28 -0.98
N VAL A 103 11.28 5.33 0.05
CA VAL A 103 10.79 6.58 0.63
C VAL A 103 11.77 7.02 1.71
N PRO A 104 12.62 8.06 1.48
CA PRO A 104 13.77 8.32 2.35
C PRO A 104 13.41 8.66 3.81
N SER A 105 12.31 9.38 4.00
CA SER A 105 11.76 9.73 5.33
C SER A 105 11.24 8.52 6.11
N LEU A 106 11.04 7.37 5.44
CA LEU A 106 10.52 6.11 5.99
C LEU A 106 11.58 4.99 5.95
N SER A 107 12.85 5.38 6.13
CA SER A 107 14.01 4.49 6.05
C SER A 107 14.26 3.64 7.32
N SER A 108 13.56 3.93 8.42
CA SER A 108 13.62 3.15 9.66
C SER A 108 12.24 3.05 10.29
N LEU A 109 11.49 2.03 9.90
CA LEU A 109 10.19 1.71 10.49
C LEU A 109 10.33 0.71 11.65
N PRO A 110 9.47 0.75 12.67
CA PRO A 110 9.46 -0.23 13.74
C PRO A 110 9.40 -1.66 13.23
N CYS A 111 10.11 -2.57 13.91
CA CYS A 111 10.09 -3.99 13.59
C CYS A 111 8.70 -4.59 13.86
N GLY A 112 7.96 -4.93 12.80
CA GLY A 112 6.68 -5.65 12.85
C GLY A 112 5.97 -5.68 11.49
N LYS A 113 4.96 -6.54 11.33
CA LYS A 113 4.08 -6.63 10.13
C LYS A 113 2.76 -5.85 10.29
N ARG A 114 2.69 -4.86 11.17
CA ARG A 114 1.43 -4.25 11.61
C ARG A 114 1.25 -2.87 11.00
N PHE A 115 0.81 -2.89 9.76
CA PHE A 115 0.54 -1.72 8.95
C PHE A 115 -0.94 -1.77 8.58
N VAL A 116 -1.64 -0.68 8.85
CA VAL A 116 -3.06 -0.54 8.56
C VAL A 116 -3.24 0.74 7.75
N VAL A 117 -3.95 0.66 6.63
CA VAL A 117 -4.17 1.82 5.75
C VAL A 117 -5.55 2.40 6.01
N LEU A 118 -5.62 3.68 6.35
CA LEU A 118 -6.87 4.42 6.45
C LEU A 118 -6.77 5.70 5.61
N GLY A 119 -7.46 5.72 4.47
CA GLY A 119 -7.35 6.80 3.49
C GLY A 119 -5.92 6.97 3.00
N SER A 120 -5.37 8.18 3.14
CA SER A 120 -4.00 8.52 2.74
C SER A 120 -2.95 8.29 3.84
N ARG A 121 -3.29 7.56 4.90
CA ARG A 121 -2.42 7.35 6.06
C ARG A 121 -2.15 5.88 6.31
N ILE A 122 -0.91 5.56 6.64
CA ILE A 122 -0.53 4.25 7.17
C ILE A 122 -0.34 4.38 8.68
N TYR A 123 -1.08 3.58 9.43
CA TYR A 123 -0.96 3.41 10.87
C TYR A 123 -0.04 2.23 11.14
N VAL A 124 1.03 2.47 11.87
CA VAL A 124 1.98 1.44 12.28
C VAL A 124 1.84 1.24 13.76
N VAL A 125 1.44 0.02 14.12
CA VAL A 125 1.17 -0.37 15.50
C VAL A 125 2.22 -1.38 15.91
N GLY A 126 3.17 -1.07 16.80
CA GLY A 126 4.18 -2.07 17.15
C GLY A 126 5.16 -1.66 18.23
N ARG A 127 6.04 -2.60 18.60
CA ARG A 127 7.17 -2.33 19.50
C ARG A 127 8.37 -1.92 18.67
N MET A 128 9.01 -0.81 19.01
CA MET A 128 10.39 -0.57 18.62
C MET A 128 11.30 -1.43 19.50
N LYS A 129 12.24 -2.18 18.91
CA LYS A 129 13.25 -2.91 19.69
C LYS A 129 14.24 -1.89 20.27
N ASN A 130 13.97 -1.39 21.47
CA ASN A 130 15.02 -0.82 22.30
C ASN A 130 15.50 -1.92 23.24
N TYR A 131 16.72 -2.41 23.03
CA TYR A 131 17.45 -3.13 24.07
C TYR A 131 17.56 -2.15 25.26
N CYS A 132 17.11 -2.56 26.44
CA CYS A 132 16.97 -1.73 27.65
C CYS A 132 15.69 -0.88 27.74
N THR A 133 14.59 -1.49 28.19
CA THR A 133 13.78 -1.06 29.35
C THR A 133 12.51 -1.93 29.47
N LEU A 134 12.19 -2.36 30.69
CA LEU A 134 11.00 -3.15 31.03
C LEU A 134 9.67 -2.37 30.91
N ILE A 135 9.69 -1.19 30.28
CA ILE A 135 8.52 -0.34 30.04
C ILE A 135 8.49 -0.04 28.54
N ALA A 136 7.93 -0.95 27.75
CA ALA A 136 7.67 -0.65 26.35
C ALA A 136 6.47 0.28 26.26
N LYS A 137 6.73 1.58 26.05
CA LYS A 137 5.70 2.48 25.55
C LYS A 137 5.20 1.93 24.20
N SER A 138 3.89 1.74 24.09
CA SER A 138 3.26 1.45 22.81
C SER A 138 3.45 2.65 21.89
N ASN A 139 4.25 2.50 20.84
CA ASN A 139 4.48 3.56 19.87
C ASN A 139 3.59 3.28 18.66
N VAL A 140 2.40 3.88 18.65
CA VAL A 140 1.65 4.02 17.40
C VAL A 140 2.25 5.20 16.66
N LEU A 141 2.61 4.99 15.40
CA LEU A 141 2.97 6.08 14.51
C LEU A 141 2.06 6.08 13.30
N THR A 142 1.88 7.28 12.75
CA THR A 142 1.14 7.52 11.52
C THR A 142 2.07 8.07 10.47
N ILE A 143 1.95 7.56 9.26
CA ILE A 143 2.65 8.02 8.07
C ILE A 143 1.60 8.69 7.19
N ASP A 144 1.76 9.98 6.89
CA ASP A 144 0.97 10.65 5.86
C ASP A 144 1.63 10.37 4.49
N CYS A 145 0.95 9.63 3.62
CA CYS A 145 1.50 9.19 2.34
C CYS A 145 1.52 10.31 1.28
N ARG A 146 0.86 11.45 1.53
CA ARG A 146 0.87 12.61 0.64
C ARG A 146 2.16 13.41 0.79
N SER A 147 2.60 13.61 2.03
CA SER A 147 3.82 14.35 2.39
C SER A 147 5.00 13.44 2.75
N HIS A 148 4.78 12.12 2.86
CA HIS A 148 5.74 11.14 3.39
C HIS A 148 6.29 11.53 4.77
N THR A 149 5.46 12.09 5.64
CA THR A 149 5.85 12.52 7.00
C THR A 149 5.39 11.52 8.07
N VAL A 150 6.20 11.35 9.12
CA VAL A 150 5.91 10.48 10.26
C VAL A 150 5.49 11.32 11.47
N GLN A 151 4.43 10.90 12.15
CA GLN A 151 3.97 11.48 13.41
C GLN A 151 3.76 10.37 14.44
N HIS A 152 4.24 10.59 15.67
CA HIS A 152 3.95 9.70 16.80
C HIS A 152 2.60 10.06 17.43
N LEU A 153 1.79 9.05 17.73
CA LEU A 153 0.53 9.23 18.46
C LEU A 153 0.74 8.93 19.95
N PRO A 154 0.73 9.95 20.83
CA PRO A 154 0.84 9.74 22.27
C PRO A 154 -0.45 9.15 22.84
N GLY A 155 -0.35 8.30 23.86
CA GLY A 155 -1.47 7.92 24.72
C GLY A 155 -2.34 6.74 24.25
N VAL A 156 -2.02 6.08 23.14
CA VAL A 156 -2.74 4.85 22.74
C VAL A 156 -2.36 3.72 23.70
N ARG A 157 -3.31 3.30 24.55
CA ARG A 157 -3.16 2.12 25.40
C ARG A 157 -3.40 0.87 24.55
N ILE A 158 -2.32 0.21 24.15
CA ILE A 158 -2.42 -1.08 23.46
C ILE A 158 -2.35 -2.19 24.52
N PRO A 159 -3.20 -3.22 24.45
CA PRO A 159 -3.11 -4.38 25.33
C PRO A 159 -1.68 -4.93 25.36
N TYR A 160 -1.13 -5.08 26.57
CA TYR A 160 0.29 -5.31 26.85
C TYR A 160 0.78 -6.72 26.44
N THR A 161 -0.11 -7.58 25.94
CA THR A 161 0.17 -9.00 25.71
C THR A 161 0.59 -9.27 24.26
N ALA A 162 1.88 -9.57 24.14
CA ALA A 162 2.57 -10.29 23.06
C ALA A 162 2.93 -9.56 21.76
N ASN A 163 4.03 -10.06 21.18
CA ASN A 163 4.65 -9.63 19.94
C ASN A 163 3.78 -9.82 18.67
N GLU A 164 2.49 -10.21 18.81
CA GLU A 164 1.62 -10.70 17.73
C GLU A 164 0.22 -10.07 17.59
N ASN A 165 -0.14 -8.98 18.30
CA ASN A 165 -1.36 -8.19 18.01
C ASN A 165 -1.63 -8.00 16.50
N LEU A 166 -2.86 -8.22 16.07
CA LEU A 166 -3.30 -7.99 14.70
C LEU A 166 -4.18 -6.74 14.66
N ALA A 167 -4.18 -6.04 13.53
CA ALA A 167 -5.00 -4.85 13.37
C ALA A 167 -5.57 -4.77 11.96
N ASP A 168 -6.83 -4.32 11.87
CA ASP A 168 -7.54 -4.12 10.61
C ASP A 168 -8.66 -3.08 10.82
N ILE A 169 -9.35 -2.69 9.75
CA ILE A 169 -10.35 -1.62 9.76
C ILE A 169 -11.75 -2.17 9.51
N ILE A 170 -12.70 -1.71 10.31
CA ILE A 170 -14.14 -1.80 10.01
C ILE A 170 -14.74 -0.41 10.20
N ASP A 171 -15.54 0.04 9.23
CA ASP A 171 -16.30 1.30 9.30
C ASP A 171 -15.44 2.51 9.72
N GLY A 172 -14.24 2.61 9.17
CA GLY A 172 -13.29 3.70 9.43
C GLY A 172 -12.64 3.66 10.82
N ARG A 173 -12.85 2.61 11.61
CA ARG A 173 -12.22 2.40 12.92
C ARG A 173 -11.18 1.30 12.85
N ILE A 174 -10.01 1.55 13.46
CA ILE A 174 -8.95 0.55 13.56
C ILE A 174 -9.24 -0.33 14.78
N TYR A 175 -9.45 -1.61 14.53
CA TYR A 175 -9.59 -2.64 15.56
C TYR A 175 -8.23 -3.28 15.79
N ILE A 176 -7.78 -3.30 17.06
CA ILE A 176 -6.55 -3.99 17.46
C ILE A 176 -6.93 -5.20 18.28
N VAL A 177 -6.69 -6.38 17.74
CA VAL A 177 -6.96 -7.66 18.42
C VAL A 177 -5.68 -8.11 19.11
N GLY A 178 -5.74 -8.14 20.44
CA GLY A 178 -4.64 -8.58 21.29
C GLY A 178 -4.54 -10.10 21.42
N TYR A 179 -3.36 -10.57 21.81
CA TYR A 179 -3.14 -11.96 22.19
C TYR A 179 -3.85 -12.28 23.51
N PHE A 180 -4.80 -13.22 23.49
CA PHE A 180 -5.36 -13.84 24.69
C PHE A 180 -5.04 -15.33 24.67
N ASP A 181 -4.67 -15.87 25.84
CA ASP A 181 -4.12 -17.19 26.12
C ASP A 181 -4.94 -18.36 25.55
N LEU A 182 -4.83 -18.57 24.25
CA LEU A 182 -5.12 -19.83 23.58
C LEU A 182 -3.76 -20.41 23.25
N LYS A 183 -3.51 -21.66 23.66
CA LYS A 183 -2.29 -22.45 23.38
C LYS A 183 -2.03 -22.71 21.87
N LYS A 184 -2.40 -21.79 20.97
CA LYS A 184 -2.36 -21.86 19.52
C LYS A 184 -2.01 -20.47 18.97
N VAL A 185 -0.86 -20.37 18.30
CA VAL A 185 -0.37 -19.18 17.60
C VAL A 185 -1.49 -18.58 16.75
N MET A 186 -1.80 -17.30 16.95
CA MET A 186 -2.73 -16.54 16.11
C MET A 186 -1.99 -16.22 14.81
N VAL A 187 -2.48 -16.76 13.71
CA VAL A 187 -1.72 -16.71 12.47
C VAL A 187 -2.12 -15.50 11.65
N ARG A 188 -3.41 -15.20 11.45
CA ARG A 188 -3.85 -14.08 10.60
C ARG A 188 -5.25 -13.56 10.93
N LEU A 189 -5.54 -12.35 10.46
CA LEU A 189 -6.82 -11.66 10.56
C LEU A 189 -7.11 -10.98 9.22
N VAL A 190 -8.38 -11.01 8.81
CA VAL A 190 -8.92 -10.25 7.67
C VAL A 190 -10.31 -9.73 8.01
N VAL A 191 -10.70 -8.63 7.39
CA VAL A 191 -12.08 -8.12 7.41
C VAL A 191 -12.76 -8.40 6.07
N MET A 192 -13.94 -9.01 6.12
CA MET A 192 -14.83 -9.21 4.97
C MET A 192 -16.27 -9.33 5.47
N ALA A 193 -17.25 -9.01 4.63
CA ALA A 193 -18.68 -8.97 4.91
C ALA A 193 -19.04 -8.25 6.22
N GLY A 194 -18.32 -7.16 6.56
CA GLY A 194 -18.52 -6.40 7.81
C GLY A 194 -18.14 -7.15 9.10
N LYS A 195 -17.41 -8.27 9.00
CA LYS A 195 -17.02 -9.13 10.12
C LYS A 195 -15.50 -9.27 10.18
N ILE A 196 -14.97 -9.53 11.38
CA ILE A 196 -13.55 -9.84 11.55
C ILE A 196 -13.38 -11.35 11.52
N TYR A 197 -12.60 -11.86 10.58
CA TYR A 197 -12.21 -13.26 10.52
C TYR A 197 -10.79 -13.40 11.02
N MET A 198 -10.57 -14.37 11.90
CA MET A 198 -9.25 -14.69 12.42
C MET A 198 -8.98 -16.19 12.29
N ARG A 199 -7.71 -16.56 12.17
CA ARG A 199 -7.29 -17.96 12.20
C ARG A 199 -6.14 -18.17 13.17
N ASN A 200 -6.26 -19.20 13.99
CA ASN A 200 -5.14 -19.75 14.76
C ASN A 200 -4.52 -20.95 14.03
N SER A 201 -3.58 -21.65 14.66
CA SER A 201 -2.92 -22.80 14.03
C SER A 201 -3.85 -23.91 13.53
N LYS A 202 -5.10 -24.01 14.03
CA LYS A 202 -6.04 -25.08 13.69
C LYS A 202 -7.37 -24.56 13.11
N ASN A 203 -7.98 -23.59 13.77
CA ASN A 203 -9.36 -23.16 13.54
C ASN A 203 -9.41 -21.71 13.08
N SER A 204 -10.48 -21.39 12.36
CA SER A 204 -10.88 -20.04 12.02
C SER A 204 -12.10 -19.63 12.84
N PHE A 205 -12.19 -18.34 13.15
CA PHE A 205 -13.26 -17.74 13.95
C PHE A 205 -13.71 -16.46 13.26
N VAL A 206 -14.97 -16.12 13.47
CA VAL A 206 -15.60 -14.89 12.99
C VAL A 206 -16.10 -14.10 14.19
N TYR A 207 -15.84 -12.80 14.20
CA TYR A 207 -16.39 -11.86 15.14
C TYR A 207 -17.37 -10.95 14.42
N GLU A 208 -18.57 -10.88 14.97
CA GLU A 208 -19.63 -10.01 14.50
C GLU A 208 -19.69 -8.78 15.42
N PRO A 209 -19.25 -7.58 14.97
CA PRO A 209 -19.17 -6.42 15.84
C PRO A 209 -20.51 -6.04 16.48
N GLY A 210 -21.63 -6.25 15.77
CA GLY A 210 -22.98 -5.97 16.29
C GLY A 210 -23.41 -6.91 17.42
N GLU A 211 -22.92 -8.14 17.46
CA GLU A 211 -23.23 -9.10 18.52
C GLU A 211 -22.17 -9.10 19.64
N GLY A 212 -20.94 -8.68 19.34
CA GLY A 212 -19.83 -8.70 20.28
C GLY A 212 -19.30 -10.11 20.61
N ILE A 213 -19.60 -11.11 19.76
CA ILE A 213 -19.31 -12.52 20.02
C ILE A 213 -18.37 -13.09 18.95
N TRP A 214 -17.41 -13.92 19.38
CA TRP A 214 -16.60 -14.78 18.50
C TRP A 214 -17.27 -16.14 18.31
N LYS A 215 -17.44 -16.58 17.07
CA LYS A 215 -17.94 -17.91 16.70
C LYS A 215 -16.90 -18.66 15.87
N MET A 216 -16.80 -19.97 16.04
CA MET A 216 -15.94 -20.79 15.20
C MET A 216 -16.55 -20.97 13.81
N ASP A 217 -15.73 -20.85 12.78
CA ASP A 217 -16.14 -21.08 11.40
C ASP A 217 -15.53 -22.39 10.89
N GLU A 218 -16.30 -23.47 10.92
CA GLU A 218 -15.85 -24.79 10.51
C GLU A 218 -15.48 -24.85 9.02
N LYS A 219 -16.24 -24.15 8.16
CA LYS A 219 -16.00 -24.14 6.71
C LYS A 219 -14.71 -23.39 6.39
N LEU A 220 -14.51 -22.22 6.97
CA LEU A 220 -13.27 -21.47 6.82
C LEU A 220 -12.08 -22.22 7.45
N SER A 221 -12.32 -23.03 8.48
CA SER A 221 -11.27 -23.84 9.13
C SER A 221 -10.67 -24.93 8.24
N LEU A 222 -11.34 -25.32 7.14
CA LEU A 222 -10.90 -26.38 6.23
C LEU A 222 -9.59 -26.09 5.49
N GLU A 223 -9.21 -24.82 5.35
CA GLU A 223 -7.97 -24.41 4.68
C GLU A 223 -7.06 -23.64 5.62
N MET A 224 -5.75 -23.83 5.45
CA MET A 224 -4.71 -23.16 6.24
C MET A 224 -4.34 -21.82 5.62
N TRP A 225 -5.29 -20.90 5.57
CA TRP A 225 -5.06 -19.58 4.99
C TRP A 225 -4.07 -18.75 5.82
N LYS A 226 -3.11 -18.15 5.13
CA LYS A 226 -2.06 -17.29 5.69
C LYS A 226 -1.76 -16.18 4.70
N ASP A 227 -1.40 -14.99 5.20
CA ASP A 227 -1.05 -13.81 4.39
C ASP A 227 -2.14 -13.49 3.34
N ALA A 228 -3.39 -13.73 3.73
CA ALA A 228 -4.55 -13.56 2.87
C ALA A 228 -4.85 -12.08 2.61
N CYS A 229 -5.51 -11.84 1.50
CA CYS A 229 -6.03 -10.55 1.07
C CYS A 229 -7.54 -10.67 0.87
N VAL A 230 -8.28 -9.58 1.05
CA VAL A 230 -9.71 -9.51 0.69
C VAL A 230 -9.88 -8.52 -0.45
N VAL A 231 -10.52 -8.97 -1.53
CA VAL A 231 -10.92 -8.12 -2.67
C VAL A 231 -12.40 -8.37 -2.92
N ASP A 232 -13.20 -7.30 -3.01
CA ASP A 232 -14.66 -7.37 -3.21
C ASP A 232 -15.34 -8.43 -2.31
N GLU A 233 -15.07 -8.35 -1.01
CA GLU A 233 -15.59 -9.23 0.04
C GLU A 233 -15.24 -10.73 -0.09
N VAL A 234 -14.30 -11.09 -0.95
CA VAL A 234 -13.78 -12.46 -1.08
C VAL A 234 -12.36 -12.53 -0.58
N LEU A 235 -12.07 -13.54 0.23
CA LEU A 235 -10.72 -13.83 0.71
C LEU A 235 -9.95 -14.58 -0.36
N TYR A 236 -8.73 -14.11 -0.66
CA TYR A 236 -7.75 -14.73 -1.52
C TYR A 236 -6.52 -15.10 -0.71
N TYR A 237 -6.06 -16.33 -0.83
CA TYR A 237 -4.75 -16.70 -0.28
C TYR A 237 -4.01 -17.71 -1.16
N TYR A 238 -2.68 -17.63 -1.19
CA TYR A 238 -1.87 -18.59 -1.92
C TYR A 238 -1.63 -19.85 -1.08
N ASN A 239 -2.09 -20.99 -1.61
CA ASN A 239 -1.87 -22.29 -1.01
C ASN A 239 -0.59 -22.92 -1.60
N TRP A 240 0.49 -22.93 -0.82
CA TRP A 240 1.78 -23.49 -1.22
C TRP A 240 1.76 -24.97 -1.56
N VAL A 241 0.90 -25.75 -0.91
CA VAL A 241 0.78 -27.20 -1.16
C VAL A 241 0.07 -27.47 -2.48
N LYS A 242 -1.02 -26.74 -2.73
CA LYS A 242 -1.83 -26.87 -3.95
C LYS A 242 -1.32 -26.02 -5.11
N ARG A 243 -0.30 -25.19 -4.88
CA ARG A 243 0.27 -24.21 -5.82
C ARG A 243 -0.80 -23.40 -6.57
N SER A 244 -1.82 -22.97 -5.82
CA SER A 244 -2.98 -22.25 -6.36
C SER A 244 -3.44 -21.17 -5.40
N ILE A 245 -4.04 -20.12 -5.95
CA ILE A 245 -4.72 -19.10 -5.15
C ILE A 245 -6.12 -19.62 -4.83
N ARG A 246 -6.39 -19.79 -3.54
CA ARG A 246 -7.69 -20.23 -3.01
C ARG A 246 -8.56 -19.03 -2.72
N THR A 247 -9.84 -19.16 -2.98
CA THR A 247 -10.84 -18.14 -2.71
C THR A 247 -11.81 -18.62 -1.63
N TYR A 248 -12.30 -17.72 -0.78
CA TYR A 248 -13.38 -18.03 0.15
C TYR A 248 -14.44 -16.94 0.08
N ASP A 249 -15.67 -17.35 -0.25
CA ASP A 249 -16.83 -16.48 -0.23
C ASP A 249 -17.49 -16.59 1.15
N PRO A 250 -17.54 -15.51 1.96
CA PRO A 250 -18.13 -15.54 3.30
C PRO A 250 -19.65 -15.68 3.29
N ASN A 251 -20.33 -15.31 2.19
CA ASN A 251 -21.78 -15.41 2.06
C ASN A 251 -22.19 -16.84 1.74
N GLU A 252 -21.53 -17.45 0.75
CA GLU A 252 -21.76 -18.86 0.36
C GLU A 252 -21.06 -19.86 1.30
N ARG A 253 -20.15 -19.37 2.15
CA ARG A 253 -19.34 -20.16 3.10
C ARG A 253 -18.60 -21.32 2.44
N CYS A 254 -18.08 -21.08 1.24
CA CYS A 254 -17.47 -22.10 0.40
C CYS A 254 -16.06 -21.71 -0.06
N TRP A 255 -15.22 -22.72 -0.27
CA TRP A 255 -13.88 -22.55 -0.82
C TRP A 255 -13.88 -22.79 -2.33
N GLY A 256 -13.19 -21.91 -3.06
CA GLY A 256 -12.93 -22.03 -4.48
C GLY A 256 -11.44 -21.99 -4.83
N VAL A 257 -11.17 -21.90 -6.13
CA VAL A 257 -9.84 -21.69 -6.71
C VAL A 257 -9.96 -20.54 -7.70
N LEU A 258 -9.01 -19.61 -7.67
CA LEU A 258 -8.89 -18.59 -8.71
C LEU A 258 -8.38 -19.26 -9.99
N LYS A 259 -9.24 -19.32 -11.00
CA LYS A 259 -8.95 -19.91 -12.32
C LYS A 259 -8.12 -18.97 -13.20
N GLY A 260 -7.45 -19.49 -14.22
CA GLY A 260 -6.69 -18.67 -15.18
C GLY A 260 -5.29 -18.27 -14.70
N MET A 261 -4.89 -18.76 -13.53
CA MET A 261 -3.60 -18.47 -12.91
C MET A 261 -2.64 -19.67 -12.96
N GLU A 262 -3.06 -20.81 -13.51
CA GLU A 262 -2.33 -22.08 -13.46
C GLU A 262 -0.94 -21.98 -14.09
N GLU A 263 -0.84 -21.44 -15.31
CA GLU A 263 0.42 -21.27 -16.04
C GLU A 263 1.36 -20.32 -15.28
N PHE A 264 0.87 -19.14 -14.91
CA PHE A 264 1.64 -18.12 -14.18
C PHE A 264 2.23 -18.63 -12.86
N LEU A 265 1.49 -19.47 -12.12
CA LEU A 265 1.94 -20.05 -10.85
C LEU A 265 2.86 -21.28 -11.03
N GLN A 266 2.75 -21.98 -12.16
CA GLN A 266 3.61 -23.13 -12.47
C GLN A 266 5.00 -22.69 -12.90
N GLU A 267 5.10 -21.70 -13.78
CA GLU A 267 6.38 -21.19 -14.31
C GLU A 267 7.33 -20.69 -13.22
N ARG A 268 6.80 -20.34 -12.05
CA ARG A 268 7.56 -19.71 -10.97
C ARG A 268 7.82 -20.64 -9.79
N SER A 269 8.41 -21.80 -10.07
CA SER A 269 8.70 -22.86 -9.09
C SER A 269 9.71 -22.50 -7.99
N GLY A 270 10.40 -21.36 -8.10
CA GLY A 270 11.41 -20.87 -7.15
C GLY A 270 10.94 -19.79 -6.17
N TRP A 271 9.64 -19.65 -5.93
CA TRP A 271 9.13 -18.65 -4.98
C TRP A 271 9.57 -18.93 -3.54
N LEU A 272 10.17 -17.93 -2.91
CA LEU A 272 10.53 -17.97 -1.49
C LEU A 272 9.44 -17.36 -0.61
N GLU A 273 8.75 -16.34 -1.11
CA GLU A 273 7.73 -15.60 -0.38
C GLU A 273 6.70 -14.99 -1.35
N ILE A 274 5.43 -14.93 -0.94
CA ILE A 274 4.38 -14.20 -1.64
C ILE A 274 3.46 -13.53 -0.62
N GLU A 275 3.14 -12.27 -0.88
CA GLU A 275 2.15 -11.49 -0.15
C GLU A 275 1.14 -10.93 -1.15
N MET A 276 -0.13 -10.87 -0.74
CA MET A 276 -1.22 -10.36 -1.57
C MET A 276 -1.77 -9.06 -0.97
N VAL A 277 -2.31 -8.22 -1.84
CA VAL A 277 -2.91 -6.93 -1.49
C VAL A 277 -4.09 -6.63 -2.40
N SER A 278 -5.11 -5.95 -1.88
CA SER A 278 -6.18 -5.40 -2.68
C SER A 278 -5.67 -4.08 -3.22
N TYR A 279 -5.54 -3.97 -4.55
CA TYR A 279 -4.94 -2.82 -5.19
C TYR A 279 -5.86 -2.32 -6.29
N GLY A 280 -6.57 -1.22 -6.03
CA GLY A 280 -7.50 -0.63 -7.01
C GLY A 280 -8.62 -1.57 -7.46
N GLY A 281 -9.16 -2.37 -6.53
CA GLY A 281 -10.18 -3.40 -6.84
C GLY A 281 -9.62 -4.63 -7.57
N ARG A 282 -8.30 -4.72 -7.73
CA ARG A 282 -7.61 -5.87 -8.33
C ARG A 282 -6.76 -6.60 -7.30
N LEU A 283 -6.36 -7.81 -7.63
CA LEU A 283 -5.45 -8.58 -6.79
C LEU A 283 -4.00 -8.22 -7.14
N GLY A 284 -3.31 -7.55 -6.22
CA GLY A 284 -1.88 -7.31 -6.30
C GLY A 284 -1.10 -8.45 -5.66
N LEU A 285 -0.05 -8.92 -6.34
CA LEU A 285 0.90 -9.91 -5.84
C LEU A 285 2.27 -9.26 -5.69
N VAL A 286 2.91 -9.45 -4.54
CA VAL A 286 4.33 -9.11 -4.34
C VAL A 286 5.02 -10.38 -3.91
N PHE A 287 6.01 -10.82 -4.69
CA PHE A 287 6.67 -12.11 -4.45
C PHE A 287 8.17 -12.01 -4.67
N LEU A 288 8.86 -12.93 -4.00
CA LEU A 288 10.31 -12.98 -3.96
C LEU A 288 10.82 -14.25 -4.64
N GLU A 289 11.81 -14.07 -5.50
CA GLU A 289 12.45 -15.11 -6.29
C GLU A 289 13.98 -15.01 -6.20
N GLY A 290 14.67 -16.14 -6.31
CA GLY A 290 16.14 -16.20 -6.38
C GLY A 290 16.78 -16.80 -5.13
N GLU A 291 18.10 -16.72 -5.06
CA GLU A 291 18.91 -17.36 -4.02
C GLU A 291 19.44 -16.35 -2.98
N GLU A 292 20.06 -16.87 -1.92
CA GLU A 292 20.61 -16.08 -0.83
C GLU A 292 21.59 -15.01 -1.36
N LYS A 293 21.38 -13.74 -0.95
CA LYS A 293 22.12 -12.52 -1.35
C LYS A 293 21.82 -11.93 -2.75
N SER A 294 20.97 -12.53 -3.58
CA SER A 294 20.52 -11.92 -4.85
C SER A 294 19.02 -12.19 -5.10
N ARG A 295 18.19 -11.68 -4.18
CA ARG A 295 16.75 -11.85 -4.26
C ARG A 295 16.13 -10.78 -5.13
N LYS A 296 15.26 -11.20 -6.05
CA LYS A 296 14.46 -10.35 -6.92
C LYS A 296 13.07 -10.24 -6.35
N ILE A 297 12.61 -9.02 -6.18
CA ILE A 297 11.23 -8.71 -5.85
C ILE A 297 10.49 -8.41 -7.14
N TRP A 298 9.39 -9.11 -7.30
CA TRP A 298 8.47 -8.94 -8.41
C TRP A 298 7.14 -8.43 -7.89
N CYS A 299 6.44 -7.71 -8.74
CA CYS A 299 5.06 -7.32 -8.51
C CYS A 299 4.23 -7.73 -9.72
N ALA A 300 3.00 -8.17 -9.47
CA ALA A 300 2.02 -8.43 -10.50
C ALA A 300 0.66 -7.86 -10.09
N GLU A 301 -0.14 -7.48 -11.08
CA GLU A 301 -1.54 -7.10 -10.89
C GLU A 301 -2.40 -8.05 -11.70
N VAL A 302 -3.44 -8.55 -11.03
CA VAL A 302 -4.33 -9.56 -11.56
C VAL A 302 -5.74 -8.98 -11.54
N SER A 303 -6.34 -8.83 -12.72
CA SER A 303 -7.75 -8.50 -12.84
C SER A 303 -8.59 -9.72 -12.44
N LEU A 304 -9.74 -9.46 -11.82
CA LEU A 304 -10.64 -10.50 -11.33
C LEU A 304 -11.98 -10.40 -12.08
N GLU A 305 -12.47 -11.53 -12.57
CA GLU A 305 -13.74 -11.64 -13.26
C GLU A 305 -14.59 -12.72 -12.58
N ARG A 306 -15.80 -12.34 -12.12
CA ARG A 306 -16.79 -13.31 -11.63
C ARG A 306 -17.63 -13.81 -12.81
N ARG A 307 -17.71 -15.13 -12.99
CA ARG A 307 -18.46 -15.78 -14.07
C ARG A 307 -19.70 -16.51 -13.54
N GLN A 308 -20.56 -16.95 -14.47
CA GLN A 308 -21.74 -17.74 -14.14
C GLN A 308 -21.34 -18.99 -13.34
N GLY A 309 -22.13 -19.33 -12.31
CA GLY A 309 -21.82 -20.44 -11.40
C GLY A 309 -20.91 -20.08 -10.22
N GLY A 310 -20.55 -18.80 -10.05
CA GLY A 310 -19.76 -18.33 -8.90
C GLY A 310 -18.25 -18.54 -9.06
N GLU A 311 -17.80 -18.94 -10.25
CA GLU A 311 -16.37 -19.05 -10.53
C GLU A 311 -15.71 -17.65 -10.58
N ILE A 312 -14.47 -17.59 -10.09
CA ILE A 312 -13.66 -16.39 -10.16
C ILE A 312 -12.43 -16.70 -11.02
N TRP A 313 -12.23 -15.90 -12.05
CA TRP A 313 -11.11 -15.98 -12.97
C TRP A 313 -10.16 -14.82 -12.73
N GLY A 314 -8.86 -15.12 -12.76
CA GLY A 314 -7.77 -14.16 -12.68
C GLY A 314 -7.08 -14.04 -14.03
N LYS A 315 -6.69 -12.83 -14.40
CA LYS A 315 -5.83 -12.57 -15.55
C LYS A 315 -4.71 -11.62 -15.13
N VAL A 316 -3.47 -12.01 -15.39
CA VAL A 316 -2.30 -11.16 -15.12
C VAL A 316 -2.30 -10.01 -16.13
N GLU A 317 -2.48 -8.78 -15.64
CA GLU A 317 -2.47 -7.57 -16.47
C GLU A 317 -1.06 -7.02 -16.66
N TRP A 318 -0.20 -7.17 -15.63
CA TRP A 318 1.23 -6.92 -15.74
C TRP A 318 2.00 -7.71 -14.69
N CYS A 319 3.29 -7.93 -14.95
CA CYS A 319 4.22 -8.48 -13.97
C CYS A 319 5.66 -8.03 -14.30
N ASP A 320 6.29 -7.31 -13.38
CA ASP A 320 7.66 -6.81 -13.57
C ASP A 320 8.56 -7.13 -12.38
N HIS A 321 9.85 -7.25 -12.67
CA HIS A 321 10.90 -7.19 -11.67
C HIS A 321 11.10 -5.73 -11.24
N VAL A 322 10.94 -5.45 -9.94
CA VAL A 322 10.85 -4.08 -9.45
C VAL A 322 11.99 -3.68 -8.51
N LEU A 323 12.71 -4.65 -7.92
CA LEU A 323 13.85 -4.41 -7.03
C LEU A 323 14.69 -5.67 -6.86
N THR A 324 16.01 -5.51 -6.78
CA THR A 324 16.95 -6.57 -6.36
C THR A 324 17.62 -6.17 -5.06
N GLY A 325 17.81 -7.13 -4.14
CA GLY A 325 18.64 -6.96 -2.94
C GLY A 325 18.35 -8.03 -1.88
N ASN A 326 18.97 -7.92 -0.71
CA ASN A 326 18.80 -8.90 0.37
C ASN A 326 17.61 -8.53 1.27
N PHE A 327 16.39 -8.83 0.80
CA PHE A 327 15.15 -8.43 1.45
C PHE A 327 14.27 -9.63 1.85
N SER A 328 13.35 -9.39 2.79
CA SER A 328 12.10 -10.16 2.94
C SER A 328 10.89 -9.23 2.88
N ILE A 329 9.75 -9.76 2.44
CA ILE A 329 8.53 -8.96 2.26
C ILE A 329 7.78 -8.88 3.59
N MET A 330 7.59 -7.66 4.10
CA MET A 330 6.86 -7.48 5.35
C MET A 330 5.38 -7.30 5.12
N LYS A 331 5.00 -6.34 4.29
CA LYS A 331 3.60 -6.08 3.95
C LYS A 331 3.48 -5.19 2.70
N PRO A 332 2.75 -5.62 1.67
CA PRO A 332 2.22 -4.73 0.64
C PRO A 332 0.95 -4.01 1.15
N LEU A 333 0.81 -2.74 0.77
CA LEU A 333 -0.23 -1.82 1.23
C LEU A 333 -0.72 -0.98 0.05
N ASP A 334 -2.00 -1.02 -0.22
CA ASP A 334 -2.64 -0.10 -1.15
C ASP A 334 -3.10 1.15 -0.41
N VAL A 335 -2.64 2.31 -0.84
CA VAL A 335 -2.94 3.60 -0.20
C VAL A 335 -3.55 4.54 -1.21
N MET A 336 -4.69 5.11 -0.84
CA MET A 336 -5.36 6.17 -1.61
C MET A 336 -4.67 7.51 -1.32
N VAL A 337 -3.99 8.07 -2.32
CA VAL A 337 -3.23 9.32 -2.17
C VAL A 337 -3.81 10.44 -3.01
#